data_AF-A0A9P6YIB6-F1
#
_entry.id   AF-A0A9P6YIB6-F1
#
_cell.length_a   1.000
_cell.length_b   1.000
_cell.length_c   1.000
_cell.angle_alpha   90.00
_cell.angle_beta   90.00
_cell.angle_gamma   90.00
#
_symmetry.space_group_name_H-M   'P 1'
#
loop_
_entity.id
_entity.type
_entity.pdbx_description
1 polymer ?
#
loop_
_entity_poly.entity_id
_entity_poly.type
_entity_poly.pdbx_seq_one_letter_code
_entity_poly.pdbx_strand_id
1 'polypeptide(L)'
;MWPYTPQSWRVAQVVPIYKKGSTDEPSNYRPISLTSIFRKILERCIQYSLQTDGYPLDIAQGGFRESRGAIDQALCLAEICHILRSHYHTKSVLTFLDIKSAYDTVDRNYIWKILQPYISSPLLGLLRNLFEEAQIEVLLSNATSRRFQPKIGVLQGSILSPYLYSVYINQLPVYLRRQAIEDDTPPLYLAPLLNCLLYADDVFLIANRSTMVDLLRKFEEYSIQMGYRWNPSKCVILDNQPQTIE
;
A
#
# COMPACT_ATOMS: atom_id res chain seq x y z
N MET A 1 -26.32 -11.38 8.50
CA MET A 1 -25.52 -10.60 9.47
C MET A 1 -25.87 -9.13 9.26
N TRP A 2 -26.32 -8.42 10.29
CA TRP A 2 -26.76 -7.03 10.17
C TRP A 2 -25.54 -6.12 9.90
N PRO A 3 -25.61 -5.17 8.94
CA PRO A 3 -24.47 -4.31 8.56
C PRO A 3 -24.20 -3.19 9.58
N TYR A 4 -24.87 -3.19 10.74
CA TYR A 4 -24.78 -2.13 11.73
C TYR A 4 -23.82 -2.48 12.84
N THR A 5 -22.88 -1.57 13.11
CA THR A 5 -21.97 -1.64 14.27
C THR A 5 -22.45 -0.73 15.40
N PRO A 6 -22.04 -0.98 16.66
CA PRO A 6 -22.17 0.00 17.73
C PRO A 6 -21.51 1.33 17.36
N GLN A 7 -22.14 2.45 17.73
CA GLN A 7 -21.61 3.78 17.41
C GLN A 7 -20.19 4.01 17.94
N SER A 8 -19.87 3.46 19.12
CA SER A 8 -18.53 3.55 19.71
C SER A 8 -17.44 2.87 18.88
N TRP A 9 -17.80 1.95 17.98
CA TRP A 9 -16.84 1.30 17.08
C TRP A 9 -16.52 2.19 15.89
N ARG A 10 -17.38 3.17 15.58
CA ARG A 10 -17.15 4.12 14.49
C ARG A 10 -16.38 5.36 14.94
N VAL A 11 -15.98 5.47 16.20
CA VAL A 11 -15.16 6.59 16.68
C VAL A 11 -13.71 6.16 16.80
N ALA A 12 -12.80 6.97 16.26
CA ALA A 12 -11.36 6.80 16.44
C ALA A 12 -10.73 8.07 17.03
N GLN A 13 -9.87 7.91 18.03
CA GLN A 13 -9.09 9.00 18.60
C GLN A 13 -7.72 9.03 17.96
N VAL A 14 -7.41 10.09 17.22
CA VAL A 14 -6.13 10.28 16.57
C VAL A 14 -5.15 10.87 17.56
N VAL A 15 -4.10 10.12 17.88
CA VAL A 15 -2.98 10.55 18.73
C VAL A 15 -1.78 10.84 17.83
N PRO A 16 -1.35 12.11 17.71
CA PRO A 16 -0.15 12.45 16.96
C PRO A 16 1.10 11.96 17.69
N ILE A 17 1.86 11.06 17.05
CA ILE A 17 3.15 10.57 17.56
C ILE A 17 4.27 11.26 16.79
N TYR A 18 5.14 11.97 17.49
CA TYR A 18 6.28 12.66 16.87
C TYR A 18 7.19 11.67 16.11
N LYS A 19 7.55 12.02 14.88
CA LYS A 19 8.34 11.21 13.95
C LYS A 19 9.77 11.74 13.79
N LYS A 20 9.93 13.00 13.38
CA LYS A 20 11.22 13.67 13.12
C LYS A 20 11.02 15.14 12.76
N GLY A 21 12.06 15.98 12.78
CA GLY A 21 12.02 17.35 12.24
C GLY A 21 11.61 18.40 13.27
N SER A 22 10.92 19.46 12.84
CA SER A 22 10.37 20.46 13.76
C SER A 22 9.09 19.95 14.44
N THR A 23 8.92 20.23 15.73
CA THR A 23 7.69 19.93 16.48
C THR A 23 6.52 20.83 16.11
N ASP A 24 6.77 21.93 15.41
CA ASP A 24 5.73 22.90 15.04
C ASP A 24 5.04 22.52 13.72
N GLU A 25 5.55 21.53 13.00
CA GLU A 25 5.00 21.07 11.72
C GLU A 25 4.15 19.80 11.90
N PRO A 26 2.84 19.83 11.57
CA PRO A 26 1.98 18.64 11.71
C PRO A 26 2.45 17.43 10.88
N SER A 27 3.11 17.65 9.75
CA SER A 27 3.67 16.58 8.88
C SER A 27 4.77 15.75 9.54
N ASN A 28 5.33 16.25 10.64
CA ASN A 28 6.35 15.60 11.43
C ASN A 28 5.78 14.66 12.50
N TYR A 29 4.46 14.46 12.51
CA TYR A 29 3.76 13.53 13.38
C TYR A 29 3.10 12.41 12.57
N ARG A 30 2.97 11.23 13.18
CA ARG A 30 2.14 10.12 12.68
C ARG A 30 0.78 10.16 13.38
N PRO A 31 -0.34 10.28 12.65
CA PRO A 31 -1.67 10.31 13.23
C PRO A 31 -2.17 8.90 13.57
N ILE A 32 -1.81 8.36 14.74
CA ILE A 32 -2.23 7.01 15.15
C ILE A 32 -3.68 7.03 15.65
N SER A 33 -4.56 6.36 14.92
CA SER A 33 -5.97 6.17 15.23
C SER A 33 -6.18 5.05 16.25
N LEU A 34 -6.58 5.44 17.46
CA LEU A 34 -7.01 4.53 18.51
C LEU A 34 -8.51 4.23 18.36
N THR A 35 -8.83 2.98 18.05
CA THR A 35 -10.20 2.46 18.00
C THR A 35 -10.52 1.64 19.25
N SER A 36 -11.81 1.40 19.52
CA SER A 36 -12.25 0.59 20.65
C SER A 36 -11.67 -0.84 20.59
N ILE A 37 -11.38 -1.43 21.75
CA ILE A 37 -10.84 -2.80 21.84
C ILE A 37 -11.79 -3.80 21.15
N PHE A 38 -13.10 -3.66 21.37
CA PHE A 38 -14.10 -4.51 20.72
C PHE A 38 -14.09 -4.40 19.19
N ARG A 39 -13.90 -3.20 18.65
CA ARG A 39 -13.68 -3.03 17.20
C ARG A 39 -12.43 -3.78 16.76
N LYS A 40 -11.31 -3.67 17.47
CA LYS A 40 -10.06 -4.38 17.10
C LYS A 40 -10.24 -5.91 17.09
N ILE A 41 -11.01 -6.45 18.04
CA ILE A 41 -11.35 -7.89 18.08
C ILE A 41 -12.16 -8.26 16.85
N LEU A 42 -13.23 -7.52 16.52
CA LEU A 42 -14.01 -7.75 15.31
C LEU A 42 -13.13 -7.66 14.05
N GLU A 43 -12.33 -6.60 13.92
CA GLU A 43 -11.44 -6.39 12.79
C GLU A 43 -10.46 -7.55 12.62
N ARG A 44 -9.95 -8.13 13.72
CA ARG A 44 -9.09 -9.32 13.67
C ARG A 44 -9.82 -10.55 13.14
N CYS A 45 -11.05 -10.79 13.56
CA CYS A 45 -11.87 -11.89 13.03
C CYS A 45 -12.15 -11.71 11.53
N ILE A 46 -12.46 -10.48 11.11
CA ILE A 46 -12.67 -10.15 9.70
C ILE A 46 -11.38 -10.34 8.90
N GLN A 47 -10.23 -9.90 9.43
CA GLN A 47 -8.94 -10.00 8.77
C GLN A 47 -8.61 -11.45 8.40
N TYR A 48 -8.85 -12.40 9.31
CA TYR A 48 -8.66 -13.82 9.05
C TYR A 48 -9.46 -14.28 7.83
N SER A 49 -10.78 -13.99 7.79
CA SER A 49 -11.63 -14.35 6.65
C SER A 49 -11.18 -13.70 5.34
N LEU A 50 -10.74 -12.43 5.38
CA LEU A 50 -10.25 -11.70 4.21
C LEU A 50 -8.89 -12.22 3.69
N GLN A 51 -8.07 -12.81 4.55
CA GLN A 51 -6.79 -13.39 4.15
C GLN A 51 -6.93 -14.80 3.58
N THR A 52 -7.93 -15.57 4.05
CA THR A 52 -8.19 -16.92 3.55
C THR A 52 -8.93 -16.92 2.21
N ASP A 53 -10.04 -16.19 2.12
CA ASP A 53 -10.97 -16.27 0.98
C ASP A 53 -11.11 -14.94 0.22
N GLY A 54 -10.32 -13.93 0.57
CA GLY A 54 -10.46 -12.59 0.02
C GLY A 54 -9.75 -12.37 -1.30
N TYR A 55 -9.63 -11.10 -1.66
CA TYR A 55 -9.04 -10.66 -2.91
C TYR A 55 -7.57 -11.09 -3.04
N PRO A 56 -7.17 -11.77 -4.14
CA PRO A 56 -5.80 -12.24 -4.33
C PRO A 56 -4.84 -11.06 -4.55
N LEU A 57 -3.73 -11.05 -3.79
CA LEU A 57 -2.68 -10.05 -3.92
C LEU A 57 -1.59 -10.52 -4.90
N ASP A 58 -1.16 -9.61 -5.78
CA ASP A 58 -0.12 -9.84 -6.79
C ASP A 58 1.17 -10.36 -6.14
N ILE A 59 1.92 -11.21 -6.86
CA ILE A 59 3.17 -11.79 -6.36
C ILE A 59 4.20 -10.72 -5.98
N ALA A 60 4.16 -9.55 -6.61
CA ALA A 60 4.99 -8.39 -6.30
C ALA A 60 4.71 -7.79 -4.92
N GLN A 61 3.53 -8.03 -4.34
CA GLN A 61 3.14 -7.49 -3.03
C GLN A 61 3.79 -8.31 -1.90
N GLY A 62 4.69 -7.69 -1.15
CA GLY A 62 5.28 -8.22 0.07
C GLY A 62 4.74 -7.61 1.37
N GLY A 63 4.15 -6.42 1.30
CA GLY A 63 3.68 -5.69 2.47
C GLY A 63 2.47 -6.36 3.14
N PHE A 64 2.51 -6.45 4.47
CA PHE A 64 1.40 -6.91 5.30
C PHE A 64 0.86 -8.30 4.96
N ARG A 65 1.75 -9.20 4.49
CA ARG A 65 1.42 -10.59 4.19
C ARG A 65 2.09 -11.52 5.18
N GLU A 66 1.38 -12.58 5.55
CA GLU A 66 1.96 -13.66 6.32
C GLU A 66 3.11 -14.30 5.54
N SER A 67 4.18 -14.68 6.25
CA SER A 67 5.37 -15.32 5.67
C SER A 67 6.07 -14.50 4.58
N ARG A 68 5.96 -13.16 4.61
CA ARG A 68 6.72 -12.24 3.75
C ARG A 68 7.26 -11.06 4.56
N GLY A 69 8.58 -10.99 4.70
CA GLY A 69 9.31 -9.92 5.36
C GLY A 69 9.98 -8.96 4.37
N ALA A 70 10.51 -7.86 4.89
CA ALA A 70 11.33 -6.93 4.11
C ALA A 70 12.61 -7.60 3.58
N ILE A 71 13.18 -8.55 4.33
CA ILE A 71 14.35 -9.33 3.90
C ILE A 71 14.00 -10.20 2.70
N ASP A 72 12.83 -10.85 2.69
CA ASP A 72 12.38 -11.66 1.55
C ASP A 72 12.25 -10.80 0.29
N GLN A 73 11.68 -9.60 0.41
CA GLN A 73 11.60 -8.66 -0.71
C GLN A 73 12.98 -8.20 -1.20
N ALA A 74 13.92 -7.94 -0.29
CA ALA A 74 15.29 -7.60 -0.65
C ALA A 74 16.01 -8.76 -1.36
N LEU A 75 15.80 -10.00 -0.92
CA LEU A 75 16.31 -11.21 -1.57
C LEU A 75 15.68 -11.40 -2.95
N CYS A 76 14.36 -11.23 -3.10
CA CYS A 76 13.68 -11.26 -4.39
C CYS A 76 14.26 -10.22 -5.36
N LEU A 77 14.47 -8.98 -4.88
CA LEU A 77 15.10 -7.92 -5.68
C LEU A 77 16.51 -8.31 -6.13
N ALA A 78 17.34 -8.84 -5.23
CA ALA A 78 18.68 -9.27 -5.54
C ALA A 78 18.70 -10.40 -6.59
N GLU A 79 17.80 -11.37 -6.46
CA GLU A 79 17.69 -12.51 -7.37
C GLU A 79 17.19 -12.07 -8.75
N ILE A 80 16.17 -11.19 -8.83
CA ILE A 80 15.71 -10.61 -10.10
C ILE A 80 16.86 -9.88 -10.79
N CYS A 81 17.62 -9.08 -10.04
CA CYS A 81 18.79 -8.37 -10.58
C CYS A 81 19.89 -9.32 -11.05
N HIS A 82 20.09 -10.44 -10.35
CA HIS A 82 21.04 -11.47 -10.73
C HIS A 82 20.62 -12.10 -12.07
N ILE A 83 19.39 -12.63 -12.14
CA ILE A 83 18.83 -13.29 -13.33
C ILE A 83 18.84 -12.36 -14.55
N LEU A 84 18.39 -11.11 -14.39
CA LEU A 84 18.38 -10.12 -15.47
C LEU A 84 19.78 -9.87 -16.03
N ARG A 85 20.81 -9.86 -15.18
CA ARG A 85 22.19 -9.63 -15.58
C ARG A 85 22.82 -10.86 -16.22
N SER A 86 22.67 -12.03 -15.60
CA SER A 86 23.35 -13.27 -16.00
C SER A 86 22.70 -13.95 -17.21
N HIS A 87 21.37 -13.92 -17.31
CA HIS A 87 20.63 -14.64 -18.36
C HIS A 87 20.06 -13.73 -19.45
N TYR A 88 19.66 -12.50 -19.11
CA TYR A 88 19.07 -11.56 -20.07
C TYR A 88 20.02 -10.43 -20.49
N HIS A 89 21.26 -10.45 -20.00
CA HIS A 89 22.28 -9.42 -20.25
C HIS A 89 21.76 -7.98 -20.06
N THR A 90 20.79 -7.82 -19.16
CA THR A 90 20.11 -6.56 -18.90
C THR A 90 20.83 -5.81 -17.78
N LYS A 91 21.27 -4.59 -18.08
CA LYS A 91 21.80 -3.66 -17.08
C LYS A 91 20.65 -2.90 -16.42
N SER A 92 20.20 -3.38 -15.28
CA SER A 92 19.06 -2.80 -14.56
C SER A 92 19.42 -1.47 -13.87
N VAL A 93 18.51 -0.52 -13.99
CA VAL A 93 18.36 0.67 -13.16
C VAL A 93 17.32 0.33 -12.10
N LEU A 94 17.57 0.74 -10.85
CA LEU A 94 16.66 0.53 -9.73
C LEU A 94 16.11 1.87 -9.27
N THR A 95 14.80 1.94 -9.05
CA THR A 95 14.16 3.16 -8.55
C THR A 95 13.33 2.86 -7.31
N PHE A 96 13.65 3.53 -6.22
CA PHE A 96 12.98 3.46 -4.93
C PHE A 96 12.04 4.66 -4.85
N LEU A 97 10.75 4.42 -4.65
CA LEU A 97 9.70 5.42 -4.62
C LEU A 97 8.95 5.33 -3.27
N ASP A 98 8.68 6.49 -2.66
CA ASP A 98 7.91 6.62 -1.41
C ASP A 98 6.59 7.33 -1.71
N ILE A 99 5.47 6.70 -1.35
CA ILE A 99 4.14 7.32 -1.46
C ILE A 99 3.92 8.24 -0.26
N LYS A 100 3.69 9.52 -0.52
CA LYS A 100 3.39 10.53 0.51
C LYS A 100 2.03 10.27 1.13
N SER A 101 2.00 10.12 2.46
CA SER A 101 0.76 9.98 3.24
C SER A 101 -0.15 8.86 2.73
N ALA A 102 0.46 7.71 2.41
CA ALA A 102 -0.18 6.61 1.68
C ALA A 102 -1.54 6.18 2.25
N TYR A 103 -1.69 6.12 3.58
CA TYR A 103 -2.94 5.73 4.22
C TYR A 103 -4.00 6.83 4.15
N ASP A 104 -3.60 8.10 4.20
CA ASP A 104 -4.52 9.24 4.23
C ASP A 104 -5.11 9.54 2.84
N THR A 105 -4.45 9.10 1.76
CA THR A 105 -4.84 9.36 0.37
C THR A 105 -5.74 8.29 -0.25
N VAL A 106 -6.05 7.20 0.46
CA VAL A 106 -6.78 6.06 -0.08
C VAL A 106 -8.23 6.41 -0.45
N ASP A 107 -8.63 6.19 -1.70
CA ASP A 107 -10.05 6.21 -2.07
C ASP A 107 -10.72 4.87 -1.69
N ARG A 108 -11.53 4.91 -0.63
CA ARG A 108 -12.26 3.74 -0.13
C ARG A 108 -13.28 3.20 -1.12
N ASN A 109 -13.89 4.04 -1.96
CA ASN A 109 -14.86 3.59 -2.95
C ASN A 109 -14.23 2.62 -3.95
N TYR A 110 -12.98 2.86 -4.32
CA TYR A 110 -12.21 1.98 -5.18
C TYR A 110 -12.01 0.61 -4.55
N ILE A 111 -11.65 0.56 -3.26
CA ILE A 111 -11.50 -0.70 -2.51
C ILE A 111 -12.82 -1.48 -2.49
N TRP A 112 -13.94 -0.81 -2.22
CA TRP A 112 -15.24 -1.48 -2.17
C TRP A 112 -15.64 -2.10 -3.50
N LYS A 113 -15.35 -1.42 -4.62
CA LYS A 113 -15.57 -1.96 -5.96
C LYS A 113 -14.71 -3.20 -6.21
N ILE A 114 -13.44 -3.18 -5.80
CA ILE A 114 -12.54 -4.34 -5.94
C ILE A 114 -13.05 -5.52 -5.10
N LEU A 115 -13.43 -5.28 -3.84
CA LEU A 115 -13.83 -6.37 -2.94
C LEU A 115 -15.21 -6.96 -3.25
N GLN A 116 -16.11 -6.19 -3.86
CA GLN A 116 -17.50 -6.61 -4.12
C GLN A 116 -17.68 -8.01 -4.72
N PRO A 117 -16.91 -8.45 -5.74
CA PRO A 117 -17.02 -9.81 -6.26
C PRO A 117 -16.33 -10.90 -5.41
N TYR A 118 -15.47 -10.53 -4.45
CA TYR A 118 -14.68 -11.49 -3.65
C TYR A 118 -15.26 -11.74 -2.26
N ILE A 119 -16.16 -10.89 -1.76
CA ILE A 119 -16.71 -11.02 -0.41
C ILE A 119 -18.22 -10.93 -0.41
N SER A 120 -18.84 -11.54 0.61
CA SER A 120 -20.29 -11.48 0.78
C SER A 120 -20.78 -10.03 0.99
N SER A 121 -21.97 -9.72 0.47
CA SER A 121 -22.61 -8.41 0.64
C SER A 121 -22.71 -7.95 2.11
N PRO A 122 -23.06 -8.82 3.09
CA PRO A 122 -23.03 -8.44 4.51
C PRO A 122 -21.65 -8.03 5.01
N LEU A 123 -20.58 -8.73 4.61
CA LEU A 123 -19.22 -8.39 5.00
C LEU A 123 -18.78 -7.06 4.40
N LEU A 124 -19.10 -6.82 3.11
CA LEU A 124 -18.84 -5.53 2.47
C LEU A 124 -19.58 -4.39 3.17
N GLY A 125 -20.85 -4.60 3.54
CA GLY A 125 -21.64 -3.63 4.31
C GLY A 125 -21.02 -3.32 5.68
N LEU A 126 -20.50 -4.33 6.37
CA LEU A 126 -19.79 -4.18 7.63
C LEU A 126 -18.50 -3.36 7.48
N LEU A 127 -17.70 -3.63 6.44
CA LEU A 127 -16.49 -2.86 6.13
C LEU A 127 -16.83 -1.39 5.84
N ARG A 128 -17.83 -1.13 5.00
CA ARG A 128 -18.31 0.24 4.73
C ARG A 128 -18.75 0.94 6.02
N ASN A 129 -19.52 0.27 6.87
CA ASN A 129 -19.96 0.85 8.13
C ASN A 129 -18.81 1.19 9.10
N LEU A 130 -17.72 0.41 9.09
CA LEU A 130 -16.55 0.65 9.94
C LEU A 130 -15.65 1.81 9.46
N PHE A 131 -15.65 2.11 8.16
CA PHE A 131 -14.70 3.04 7.53
C PHE A 131 -15.36 4.29 6.92
N GLU A 132 -16.52 4.17 6.27
CA GLU A 132 -17.23 5.33 5.70
C GLU A 132 -17.87 6.17 6.80
N GLU A 133 -18.56 5.53 7.74
CA GLU A 133 -19.23 6.18 8.87
C GLU A 133 -18.27 6.48 10.05
N ALA A 134 -16.97 6.29 9.85
CA ALA A 134 -15.98 6.56 10.88
C ALA A 134 -15.89 8.06 11.18
N GLN A 135 -15.95 8.43 12.46
CA GLN A 135 -15.67 9.76 12.97
C GLN A 135 -14.33 9.76 13.68
N ILE A 136 -13.53 10.79 13.44
CA ILE A 136 -12.25 10.97 14.10
C ILE A 136 -12.23 12.25 14.93
N GLU A 137 -11.53 12.21 16.06
CA GLU A 137 -11.19 13.36 16.89
C GLU A 137 -9.70 13.31 17.21
N VAL A 138 -9.04 14.46 17.27
CA VAL A 138 -7.61 14.55 17.61
C VAL A 138 -7.47 14.70 19.12
N LEU A 139 -6.64 13.86 19.73
CA LEU A 139 -6.32 13.88 21.16
C LEU A 139 -4.93 14.48 21.36
N LEU A 140 -4.86 15.63 22.04
CA LEU A 140 -3.62 16.32 22.41
C LEU A 140 -3.64 16.62 23.90
N SER A 141 -2.69 16.07 24.67
CA SER A 141 -2.54 16.37 26.11
C SER A 141 -3.86 16.30 26.90
N ASN A 142 -4.67 15.26 26.66
CA ASN A 142 -5.99 15.01 27.24
C ASN A 142 -7.14 15.93 26.78
N ALA A 143 -6.90 16.85 25.85
CA ALA A 143 -7.94 17.62 25.16
C ALA A 143 -8.30 16.96 23.83
N THR A 144 -9.60 16.91 23.52
CA THR A 144 -10.11 16.38 22.25
C THR A 144 -10.60 17.50 21.33
N SER A 145 -10.33 17.37 20.04
CA SER A 145 -10.91 18.24 19.02
C SER A 145 -12.41 17.95 18.83
N ARG A 146 -13.09 18.83 18.09
CA ARG A 146 -14.39 18.47 17.50
C ARG A 146 -14.22 17.24 16.59
N ARG A 147 -15.21 16.34 16.62
CA ARG A 147 -15.29 15.21 15.70
C ARG A 147 -15.54 15.64 14.28
N PHE A 148 -14.92 14.93 13.33
CA PHE A 148 -15.18 15.07 11.91
C PHE A 148 -15.11 13.72 11.20
N GLN A 149 -15.68 13.62 10.02
CA GLN A 149 -15.73 12.38 9.23
C GLN A 149 -14.74 12.50 8.07
N PRO A 150 -13.61 11.77 8.06
CA PRO A 150 -12.68 11.78 6.94
C PRO A 150 -13.37 11.17 5.71
N LYS A 151 -13.26 11.83 4.55
CA LYS A 151 -13.89 11.36 3.30
C LYS A 151 -13.04 10.34 2.55
N ILE A 152 -11.71 10.47 2.66
CA ILE A 152 -10.71 9.56 2.11
C ILE A 152 -9.86 8.99 3.24
N GLY A 153 -9.03 8.02 2.88
CA GLY A 153 -8.05 7.41 3.75
C GLY A 153 -8.58 6.22 4.55
N VAL A 154 -7.64 5.43 5.06
CA VAL A 154 -7.84 4.37 6.03
C VAL A 154 -7.22 4.78 7.37
N LEU A 155 -7.68 4.19 8.47
CA LEU A 155 -7.28 4.60 9.81
C LEU A 155 -5.90 4.01 10.18
N GLN A 156 -4.86 4.84 10.24
CA GLN A 156 -3.53 4.39 10.66
C GLN A 156 -3.58 3.84 12.10
N GLY A 157 -3.47 2.53 12.28
CA GLY A 157 -3.61 1.85 13.59
C GLY A 157 -4.84 0.95 13.72
N SER A 158 -5.76 0.96 12.75
CA SER A 158 -6.78 -0.08 12.61
C SER A 158 -6.15 -1.38 12.08
N ILE A 159 -6.66 -2.52 12.54
CA ILE A 159 -6.16 -3.86 12.18
C ILE A 159 -6.40 -4.17 10.70
N LEU A 160 -7.50 -3.66 10.12
CA LEU A 160 -7.85 -3.89 8.72
C LEU A 160 -7.18 -2.91 7.75
N SER A 161 -6.72 -1.76 8.22
CA SER A 161 -6.17 -0.72 7.33
C SER A 161 -4.98 -1.20 6.48
N PRO A 162 -4.03 -2.01 7.01
CA PRO A 162 -2.96 -2.59 6.20
C PRO A 162 -3.47 -3.46 5.06
N TYR A 163 -4.46 -4.33 5.31
CA TYR A 163 -5.06 -5.18 4.27
C TYR A 163 -5.78 -4.32 3.21
N LEU A 164 -6.60 -3.37 3.64
CA LEU A 164 -7.33 -2.47 2.74
C LEU A 164 -6.38 -1.63 1.87
N TYR A 165 -5.26 -1.19 2.45
CA TYR A 165 -4.21 -0.52 1.69
C TYR A 165 -3.54 -1.46 0.68
N SER A 166 -3.21 -2.70 1.06
CA SER A 166 -2.67 -3.70 0.13
C SER A 166 -3.62 -3.95 -1.04
N VAL A 167 -4.94 -4.04 -0.81
CA VAL A 167 -5.97 -4.16 -1.88
C VAL A 167 -5.93 -2.94 -2.82
N TYR A 168 -5.86 -1.73 -2.24
CA TYR A 168 -5.87 -0.48 -3.01
C TYR A 168 -4.66 -0.35 -3.95
N ILE A 169 -3.45 -0.68 -3.48
CA ILE A 169 -2.22 -0.57 -4.28
C ILE A 169 -1.99 -1.79 -5.20
N ASN A 170 -2.70 -2.90 -4.99
CA ASN A 170 -2.45 -4.18 -5.69
C ASN A 170 -2.60 -4.13 -7.22
N GLN A 171 -3.34 -3.15 -7.74
CA GLN A 171 -3.56 -2.99 -9.18
C GLN A 171 -2.36 -2.35 -9.89
N LEU A 172 -1.47 -1.71 -9.13
CA LEU A 172 -0.29 -1.04 -9.67
C LEU A 172 0.68 -2.00 -10.38
N PRO A 173 1.13 -3.14 -9.78
CA PRO A 173 2.05 -4.05 -10.46
C PRO A 173 1.45 -4.58 -11.76
N VAL A 174 0.14 -4.88 -11.78
CA VAL A 174 -0.58 -5.31 -12.97
C VAL A 174 -0.57 -4.24 -14.06
N TYR A 175 -0.82 -2.98 -13.70
CA TYR A 175 -0.79 -1.85 -14.62
C TYR A 175 0.60 -1.57 -15.20
N LEU A 176 1.65 -1.72 -14.39
CA LEU A 176 3.03 -1.49 -14.83
C LEU A 176 3.58 -2.64 -15.68
N ARG A 177 3.08 -3.86 -15.50
CA ARG A 177 3.58 -5.05 -16.19
C ARG A 177 3.25 -5.03 -17.67
N ARG A 178 4.14 -5.59 -18.50
CA ARG A 178 3.94 -5.67 -19.96
C ARG A 178 2.95 -6.76 -20.38
N GLN A 179 2.86 -7.83 -19.59
CA GLN A 179 2.00 -8.99 -19.84
C GLN A 179 1.60 -9.64 -18.51
N ALA A 180 0.53 -10.43 -18.50
CA ALA A 180 0.15 -11.19 -17.32
C ALA A 180 1.22 -12.23 -16.95
N ILE A 181 1.26 -12.60 -15.67
CA ILE A 181 2.06 -13.72 -15.18
C ILE A 181 1.14 -14.94 -15.15
N GLU A 182 1.60 -16.05 -15.71
CA GLU A 182 0.93 -17.34 -15.60
C GLU A 182 1.39 -18.04 -14.31
N ASP A 183 0.49 -18.78 -13.65
CA ASP A 183 0.72 -19.32 -12.30
C ASP A 183 1.96 -20.23 -12.20
N ASP A 184 2.31 -20.93 -13.28
CA ASP A 184 3.44 -21.87 -13.32
C ASP A 184 4.70 -21.28 -14.00
N THR A 185 4.79 -19.95 -14.13
CA THR A 185 5.95 -19.30 -14.76
C THR A 185 7.23 -19.56 -13.94
N PRO A 186 8.26 -20.23 -14.50
CA PRO A 186 9.50 -20.48 -13.76
C PRO A 186 10.23 -19.17 -13.40
N PRO A 187 10.99 -19.12 -12.28
CA PRO A 187 11.65 -17.90 -11.82
C PRO A 187 12.51 -17.18 -12.89
N LEU A 188 13.18 -17.97 -13.74
CA LEU A 188 13.98 -17.45 -14.85
C LEU A 188 13.14 -16.56 -15.79
N TYR A 189 11.96 -17.03 -16.19
CA TYR A 189 11.05 -16.31 -17.09
C TYR A 189 10.18 -15.27 -16.37
N LEU A 190 10.03 -15.40 -15.05
CA LEU A 190 9.30 -14.46 -14.21
C LEU A 190 10.09 -13.16 -13.98
N ALA A 191 11.41 -13.23 -13.79
CA ALA A 191 12.27 -12.08 -13.52
C ALA A 191 12.09 -10.89 -14.48
N PRO A 192 12.06 -11.05 -15.82
CA PRO A 192 11.82 -9.93 -16.75
C PRO A 192 10.40 -9.34 -16.68
N LEU A 193 9.45 -10.04 -16.06
CA LEU A 193 8.07 -9.59 -15.87
C LEU A 193 7.87 -8.86 -14.53
N LEU A 194 8.76 -9.06 -13.56
CA LEU A 194 8.71 -8.40 -12.25
C LEU A 194 9.48 -7.07 -12.27
N ASN A 195 8.84 -6.07 -12.86
CA ASN A 195 9.35 -4.70 -12.94
C ASN A 195 8.97 -3.82 -11.74
N CYS A 196 8.18 -4.36 -10.81
CA CYS A 196 7.67 -3.66 -9.62
C CYS A 196 7.64 -4.64 -8.45
N LEU A 197 8.10 -4.20 -7.28
CA LEU A 197 7.92 -4.86 -5.98
C LEU A 197 7.32 -3.85 -5.00
N LEU A 198 6.44 -4.31 -4.11
CA LEU A 198 5.74 -3.46 -3.16
C LEU A 198 6.00 -3.94 -1.72
N TYR A 199 6.25 -3.00 -0.82
CA TYR A 199 6.26 -3.26 0.61
C TYR A 199 5.63 -2.08 1.37
N ALA A 200 4.35 -2.21 1.71
CA ALA A 200 3.57 -1.11 2.27
C ALA A 200 3.61 0.13 1.35
N ASP A 201 4.04 1.29 1.85
CA ASP A 201 4.17 2.54 1.11
C ASP A 201 5.42 2.64 0.22
N ASP A 202 6.37 1.70 0.37
CA ASP A 202 7.57 1.62 -0.47
C ASP A 202 7.29 0.87 -1.77
N VAL A 203 7.65 1.49 -2.90
CA VAL A 203 7.55 0.93 -4.25
C VAL A 203 8.94 0.85 -4.85
N PHE A 204 9.30 -0.32 -5.37
CA PHE A 204 10.59 -0.57 -6.00
C PHE A 204 10.36 -0.91 -7.47
N LEU A 205 10.98 -0.15 -8.38
CA LEU A 205 10.94 -0.41 -9.81
C LEU A 205 12.28 -0.95 -10.30
N ILE A 206 12.22 -1.89 -11.24
CA ILE A 206 13.38 -2.55 -11.83
C ILE A 206 13.19 -2.57 -13.35
N ALA A 207 14.10 -1.93 -14.09
CA ALA A 207 14.07 -1.95 -15.55
C ALA A 207 15.42 -1.50 -16.14
N ASN A 208 15.64 -1.69 -17.44
CA ASN A 208 16.74 -1.00 -18.13
C ASN A 208 16.45 0.51 -18.23
N ARG A 209 17.48 1.32 -18.55
CA ARG A 209 17.39 2.79 -18.56
C ARG A 209 16.25 3.31 -19.43
N SER A 210 16.09 2.83 -20.66
CA SER A 210 15.04 3.29 -21.57
C SER A 210 13.64 2.96 -21.03
N THR A 211 13.44 1.72 -20.57
CA THR A 211 12.16 1.27 -20.02
C THR A 211 11.81 1.95 -18.70
N MET A 212 12.81 2.28 -17.86
CA MET A 212 12.58 2.93 -16.57
C MET A 212 11.87 4.27 -16.72
N VAL A 213 12.23 5.06 -17.74
CA VAL A 213 11.56 6.35 -18.00
C VAL A 213 10.07 6.14 -18.30
N ASP A 214 9.73 5.13 -19.12
CA ASP A 214 8.34 4.81 -19.43
C ASP A 214 7.58 4.30 -18.21
N LEU A 215 8.21 3.49 -17.36
CA LEU A 215 7.60 3.01 -16.11
C LEU A 215 7.34 4.16 -15.14
N LEU A 216 8.25 5.11 -15.02
CA LEU A 216 8.05 6.29 -14.17
C LEU A 216 6.88 7.16 -14.67
N ARG A 217 6.74 7.36 -15.98
CA ARG A 217 5.59 8.08 -16.55
C ARG A 217 4.28 7.33 -16.27
N LYS A 218 4.23 6.02 -16.54
CA LYS A 218 3.05 5.19 -16.23
C LYS A 218 2.70 5.22 -14.74
N PHE A 219 3.70 5.14 -13.88
CA PHE A 219 3.51 5.21 -12.44
C PHE A 219 2.94 6.58 -12.01
N GLU A 220 3.45 7.68 -12.57
CA GLU A 220 2.94 9.03 -12.32
C GLU A 220 1.48 9.17 -12.76
N GLU A 221 1.14 8.76 -14.00
CA GLU A 221 -0.22 8.75 -14.53
C GLU A 221 -1.18 7.97 -13.61
N TYR A 222 -0.77 6.76 -13.22
CA TYR A 222 -1.54 5.91 -12.32
C TYR A 222 -1.73 6.56 -10.93
N SER A 223 -0.69 7.21 -10.39
CA SER A 223 -0.78 7.91 -9.10
C SER A 223 -1.79 9.05 -9.14
N ILE A 224 -1.85 9.80 -10.25
CA ILE A 224 -2.80 10.89 -10.46
C ILE A 224 -4.23 10.35 -10.54
N GLN A 225 -4.43 9.27 -11.31
CA GLN A 225 -5.73 8.61 -11.43
C GLN A 225 -6.24 8.10 -10.08
N MET A 226 -5.35 7.53 -9.26
CA MET A 226 -5.71 6.93 -7.98
C MET A 226 -5.84 7.95 -6.85
N GLY A 227 -5.25 9.14 -6.99
CA GLY A 227 -5.36 10.24 -6.03
C GLY A 227 -4.28 10.27 -4.95
N TYR A 228 -3.17 9.54 -5.14
CA TYR A 228 -2.00 9.63 -4.26
C TYR A 228 -0.84 10.38 -4.95
N ARG A 229 0.17 10.74 -4.15
CA ARG A 229 1.34 11.50 -4.60
C ARG A 229 2.60 10.84 -4.06
N TRP A 230 3.66 10.85 -4.86
CA TRP A 230 5.00 10.52 -4.41
C TRP A 230 5.64 11.60 -3.53
N ASN A 231 6.71 11.21 -2.85
CA ASN A 231 7.60 12.08 -2.11
C ASN A 231 8.97 12.18 -2.81
N PRO A 232 9.16 13.14 -3.75
CA PRO A 232 10.37 13.21 -4.55
C PRO A 232 11.67 13.26 -3.73
N SER A 233 11.65 13.93 -2.57
CA SER A 233 12.83 14.04 -1.69
C SER A 233 13.28 12.73 -1.06
N LYS A 234 12.44 11.70 -1.10
CA LYS A 234 12.77 10.37 -0.59
C LYS A 234 12.92 9.32 -1.70
N CYS A 235 12.63 9.69 -2.94
CA CYS A 235 12.84 8.81 -4.07
C CYS A 235 14.33 8.74 -4.41
N VAL A 236 14.81 7.56 -4.77
CA VAL A 236 16.22 7.32 -5.10
C VAL A 236 16.30 6.50 -6.38
N ILE A 237 17.17 6.91 -7.31
CA ILE A 237 17.49 6.16 -8.52
C ILE A 237 18.93 5.67 -8.39
N LEU A 238 19.13 4.36 -8.55
CA LEU A 238 20.44 3.72 -8.61
C LEU A 238 20.69 3.27 -10.05
N ASP A 239 21.59 3.97 -10.72
CA ASP A 239 22.07 3.64 -12.06
C ASP A 239 23.58 3.44 -12.01
N ASN A 240 24.01 2.18 -12.01
CA ASN A 240 25.42 1.80 -11.93
C ASN A 240 26.10 1.74 -13.31
N GLN A 241 25.47 2.29 -14.35
CA GLN A 241 26.10 2.42 -15.66
C GLN A 241 27.00 3.66 -15.67
N PRO A 242 28.21 3.59 -16.26
CA PRO A 242 29.05 4.76 -16.42
C PRO A 242 28.27 5.85 -17.16
N GLN A 243 28.34 7.10 -16.67
CA GLN A 243 27.81 8.24 -17.41
C GLN A 243 28.58 8.32 -18.72
N THR A 244 27.91 8.04 -19.84
CA THR A 244 28.39 8.46 -21.15
C THR A 244 28.35 9.98 -21.14
N ILE A 245 29.53 10.58 -21.00
CA ILE A 245 29.73 11.99 -21.28
C ILE A 245 29.64 12.11 -22.80
N GLU A 246 28.48 12.49 -23.31
CA GLU A 246 28.32 13.07 -24.64
C GLU A 246 28.17 14.58 -24.52
#